data_AF-A0A1X0VED4-F1
#
_entry.id   AF-A0A1X0VED4-F1
#
_cell.length_a   1.000
_cell.length_b   1.000
_cell.length_c   1.000
_cell.angle_alpha   90.00
_cell.angle_beta   90.00
_cell.angle_gamma   90.00
#
_symmetry.space_group_name_H-M   'P 1'
#
loop_
_entity.id
_entity.type
_entity.pdbx_description
1 polymer ?
#
loop_
_entity_poly.entity_id
_entity_poly.type
_entity_poly.pdbx_seq_one_letter_code
_entity_poly.pdbx_strand_id
1 'polypeptide(L)' 'MSKKNQSFGVDLVETDGRTQVLVDNKEIGYIEKTTRGFAGYFGKQAVINQAKDEDEALQAILASFNLYQ' A
#
# COMPACT_ATOMS: atom_id res chain seq x y z
N MET A 1 17.73 -25.06 2.38
CA MET A 1 17.44 -23.61 2.48
C MET A 1 16.05 -23.38 1.90
N SER A 2 15.04 -23.17 2.75
CA SER A 2 13.67 -22.91 2.26
C SER A 2 13.53 -21.40 2.06
N LYS A 3 13.64 -20.95 0.80
CA LYS A 3 13.16 -19.63 0.39
C LYS A 3 11.64 -19.71 0.48
N LYS A 4 11.05 -19.21 1.58
CA LYS A 4 9.62 -18.93 1.63
C LYS A 4 9.37 -17.86 0.56
N ASN A 5 8.97 -18.28 -0.64
CA ASN A 5 8.24 -17.40 -1.55
C ASN A 5 6.89 -17.16 -0.88
N GLN A 6 6.83 -16.18 0.04
CA GLN A 6 5.58 -15.63 0.51
C GLN A 6 5.00 -14.84 -0.66
N SER A 7 4.28 -15.53 -1.54
CA SER A 7 3.26 -14.86 -2.34
C SER A 7 2.18 -14.43 -1.36
N PHE A 8 2.24 -13.17 -0.94
CA PHE A 8 1.14 -12.56 -0.21
C PHE A 8 0.12 -12.03 -1.23
N GLY A 9 -1.16 -12.30 -0.97
CA GLY A 9 -2.24 -11.77 -1.81
C GLY A 9 -2.42 -10.29 -1.50
N VAL A 10 -2.29 -9.43 -2.50
CA VAL A 10 -2.58 -8.00 -2.37
C VAL A 10 -3.94 -7.74 -3.02
N ASP A 11 -4.89 -7.29 -2.21
CA ASP A 11 -6.21 -6.87 -2.67
C ASP A 11 -6.33 -5.35 -2.55
N LEU A 12 -6.88 -4.72 -3.59
CA LEU A 12 -7.16 -3.30 -3.63
C LEU A 12 -8.66 -3.09 -3.61
N VAL A 13 -9.15 -2.33 -2.63
CA VAL A 13 -10.58 -2.04 -2.47
C VAL A 13 -10.79 -0.55 -2.46
N GLU A 14 -11.47 -0.02 -3.48
CA GLU A 14 -11.87 1.38 -3.50
C GLU A 14 -13.06 1.61 -2.56
N THR A 15 -12.91 2.51 -1.59
CA THR A 15 -13.98 2.91 -0.66
C THR A 15 -13.82 4.37 -0.31
N ASP A 16 -14.91 5.14 -0.36
CA ASP A 16 -14.96 6.56 0.02
C ASP A 16 -13.87 7.45 -0.63
N GLY A 17 -13.53 7.17 -1.90
CA GLY A 17 -12.53 7.94 -2.66
C GLY A 17 -11.08 7.63 -2.32
N ARG A 18 -10.82 6.52 -1.61
CA ARG A 18 -9.49 6.00 -1.29
C ARG A 18 -9.39 4.53 -1.73
N THR A 19 -8.19 4.11 -2.12
CA THR A 19 -7.90 2.70 -2.40
C THR A 19 -7.31 2.07 -1.16
N GLN A 20 -8.04 1.20 -0.48
CA GLN A 20 -7.51 0.41 0.63
C GLN A 20 -6.59 -0.68 0.09
N VAL A 21 -5.45 -0.87 0.76
CA VAL A 21 -4.48 -1.91 0.44
C VAL A 21 -4.58 -2.99 1.51
N LEU A 22 -5.03 -4.17 1.11
CA LEU A 22 -5.15 -5.33 1.97
C LEU A 22 -4.08 -6.35 1.59
N VAL A 23 -3.43 -6.92 2.60
CA VAL A 23 -2.55 -8.07 2.46
C VAL A 23 -3.15 -9.21 3.27
N ASP A 24 -3.39 -10.34 2.62
CA ASP A 24 -4.05 -11.51 3.22
C ASP A 24 -5.39 -11.15 3.91
N ASN A 25 -6.23 -10.36 3.23
CA ASN A 25 -7.50 -9.79 3.74
C ASN A 25 -7.37 -8.85 4.95
N LYS A 26 -6.15 -8.43 5.32
CA LYS A 26 -5.93 -7.46 6.38
C LYS A 26 -5.52 -6.12 5.78
N GLU A 27 -6.27 -5.07 6.08
CA GLU A 27 -5.87 -3.71 5.71
C GLU A 27 -4.52 -3.38 6.35
N ILE A 28 -3.54 -3.04 5.51
CA ILE A 28 -2.22 -2.58 5.94
C ILE A 28 -2.04 -1.09 5.70
N GLY A 29 -2.90 -0.48 4.88
CA GLY A 29 -2.75 0.89 4.45
C GLY A 29 -3.79 1.31 3.42
N TYR A 30 -3.66 2.52 2.93
CA TYR A 30 -4.52 3.06 1.90
C TYR A 30 -3.77 4.08 1.04
N ILE A 31 -4.27 4.24 -0.19
CA ILE A 31 -3.83 5.23 -1.15
C ILE A 31 -4.93 6.27 -1.29
N GLU A 32 -4.56 7.53 -1.24
CA GLU A 32 -5.46 8.66 -1.43
C GLU A 32 -4.99 9.49 -2.62
N LYS A 33 -5.93 9.83 -3.50
CA LYS A 33 -5.66 10.75 -4.60
C LYS A 33 -5.58 12.17 -4.07
N THR A 34 -4.46 12.84 -4.32
CA THR A 34 -4.22 14.22 -3.92
C THR A 34 -4.20 15.15 -5.13
N THR A 35 -4.21 16.46 -4.90
CA THR A 35 -4.09 17.48 -5.95
C THR A 35 -2.81 17.38 -6.79
N ARG A 36 -1.77 16.69 -6.30
CA ARG A 36 -0.45 16.60 -6.93
C ARG A 36 -0.04 15.18 -7.34
N GLY A 37 -0.95 14.21 -7.27
CA GLY A 37 -0.64 12.80 -7.53
C GLY A 37 -1.34 11.90 -6.52
N PHE A 38 -0.61 10.92 -5.98
CA PHE A 38 -1.13 9.97 -5.00
C PHE A 38 -0.32 10.00 -3.70
N ALA A 39 -1.00 9.85 -2.58
CA ALA A 39 -0.37 9.67 -1.28
C ALA A 39 -0.63 8.24 -0.79
N GLY A 40 0.42 7.55 -0.38
CA GLY A 40 0.35 6.20 0.18
C GLY A 40 0.59 6.23 1.68
N TYR A 41 -0.28 5.57 2.42
CA TYR A 41 -0.24 5.47 3.87
C TYR A 41 -0.11 4.01 4.29
N PHE A 42 0.82 3.72 5.18
CA PHE A 42 0.93 2.44 5.88
C PHE A 42 0.32 2.61 7.28
N GLY A 43 -0.84 1.99 7.51
CA GLY A 43 -1.69 2.27 8.65
C GLY A 43 -2.09 3.75 8.72
N LYS A 44 -1.50 4.51 9.65
CA LYS A 44 -1.71 5.96 9.80
C LYS A 44 -0.51 6.81 9.35
N GLN A 45 0.60 6.17 8.98
CA GLN A 45 1.84 6.84 8.62
C GLN A 45 1.91 7.04 7.10
N ALA A 46 2.12 8.28 6.66
CA ALA A 46 2.41 8.55 5.25
C ALA A 46 3.80 8.01 4.90
N VAL A 47 3.86 7.07 3.97
CA VAL A 47 5.12 6.49 3.46
C VAL A 47 5.55 7.17 2.16
N ILE A 48 4.58 7.74 1.44
CA ILE A 48 4.81 8.57 0.26
C ILE A 48 3.70 9.61 0.13
N ASN A 49 4.07 10.88 -0.09
CA ASN A 49 3.09 11.98 -0.14
C ASN A 49 2.79 12.46 -1.58
N GLN A 50 3.64 12.11 -2.55
CA GLN A 50 3.56 12.58 -3.93
C GLN A 50 4.08 11.49 -4.89
N ALA A 51 3.37 10.39 -4.96
CA ALA A 51 3.56 9.37 -5.98
C ALA A 51 2.98 9.85 -7.32
N LYS A 52 3.65 9.52 -8.42
CA LYS A 52 3.26 9.86 -9.79
C LYS A 52 2.00 9.11 -10.21
N ASP A 53 1.87 7.87 -9.75
CA ASP A 53 0.75 6.98 -10.01
C ASP A 53 0.41 6.15 -8.75
N GLU A 54 -0.70 5.44 -8.84
CA GLU A 54 -1.19 4.57 -7.77
C GLU A 54 -0.25 3.40 -7.50
N ASP A 55 0.41 2.87 -8.54
CA ASP A 55 1.36 1.76 -8.44
C ASP A 55 2.60 2.15 -7.60
N GLU A 56 3.14 3.35 -7.78
CA GLU A 56 4.25 3.87 -6.98
C GLU A 56 3.83 4.05 -5.51
N ALA A 57 2.60 4.51 -5.27
CA ALA A 57 2.06 4.60 -3.91
C ALA A 57 1.90 3.22 -3.26
N LEU A 58 1.38 2.24 -4.01
CA LEU A 58 1.23 0.86 -3.57
C LEU A 58 2.58 0.22 -3.25
N GLN A 59 3.58 0.37 -4.12
CA GLN A 59 4.91 -0.18 -3.90
C GLN A 59 5.56 0.38 -2.64
N ALA A 60 5.39 1.66 -2.33
CA ALA A 60 5.89 2.25 -1.09
C ALA A 60 5.22 1.67 0.16
N ILE A 61 3.91 1.41 0.10
CA ILE A 61 3.15 0.75 1.18
C ILE A 61 3.64 -0.68 1.38
N LEU A 62 3.76 -1.46 0.30
CA LEU A 62 4.23 -2.85 0.36
C LEU A 62 5.69 -2.96 0.81
N ALA A 63 6.56 -2.06 0.36
CA ALA A 63 7.95 -1.98 0.82
C ALA A 63 8.01 -1.71 2.33
N SER A 64 7.15 -0.82 2.82
CA SER A 64 7.04 -0.54 4.25
C SER A 64 6.55 -1.78 5.02
N PHE A 65 5.52 -2.47 4.51
CA PHE A 65 5.04 -3.72 5.10
C PHE A 65 6.15 -4.78 5.23
N ASN A 66 6.95 -4.99 4.18
CA ASN A 66 8.05 -5.95 4.17
C ASN A 66 9.18 -5.60 5.17
N LEU A 67 9.38 -4.31 5.49
CA LEU A 67 10.38 -3.88 6.46
C LEU A 67 9.97 -4.13 7.91
N TYR A 68 8.66 -4.18 8.18
CA TYR A 68 8.09 -4.37 9.51
C TYR A 68 7.50 -5.78 9.75
N GLN A 69 7.80 -6.73 8.85
CA GLN A 69 7.31 -8.12 8.92
C GLN A 69 8.10 -8.99 9.91
#